data_AF-A0A653CWT3-F1
#
_entry.id   AF-A0A653CWT3-F1
#
_cell.length_a   1.000
_cell.length_b   1.000
_cell.length_c   1.000
_cell.angle_alpha   90.00
_cell.angle_beta   90.00
_cell.angle_gamma   90.00
#
_symmetry.space_group_name_H-M   'P 1'
#
loop_
_entity.id
_entity.type
_entity.pdbx_description
1 polymer ?
#
loop_
_entity_poly.entity_id
_entity_poly.type
_entity_poly.pdbx_seq_one_letter_code
_entity_poly.pdbx_strand_id
1 'polypeptide(L)'
;MTPTFLVRSAREALVDMGLARSVLDVIVFLLTAGYLILKAIYESFLPSTYQPKKDIRGEIALVTGGGGGLGRLVALRLAKLGATVVLWDINEKGVEETVELVKGIGGKAYGFKCDIADTKAVYSVAKQTQKEVGDVTILINNAGVVSGQLLLDTPDHLIKRTFDVNIIAHFW
;
A
#
# COMPACT_ATOMS: atom_id res chain seq x y z
N MET A 1 20.26 16.87 -59.43
CA MET A 1 19.44 16.92 -58.19
C MET A 1 20.35 17.33 -57.04
N THR A 2 20.11 18.46 -56.39
CA THR A 2 21.01 18.99 -55.35
C THR A 2 20.81 18.26 -54.01
N PRO A 3 21.87 18.03 -53.22
CA PRO A 3 21.80 17.34 -51.92
C PRO A 3 20.79 17.95 -50.94
N THR A 4 20.57 19.26 -51.04
CA THR A 4 19.65 20.05 -50.21
C THR A 4 18.17 19.65 -50.36
N PHE A 5 17.77 19.14 -51.52
CA PHE A 5 16.37 18.74 -51.77
C PHE A 5 16.03 17.40 -51.08
N LEU A 6 16.97 16.45 -51.08
CA LEU A 6 16.79 15.14 -50.42
C LEU A 6 16.75 15.28 -48.89
N VAL A 7 17.60 16.14 -48.30
CA VAL A 7 17.60 16.39 -46.85
C VAL A 7 16.30 17.04 -46.38
N ARG A 8 15.74 17.95 -47.18
CA ARG A 8 14.47 18.62 -46.87
C ARG A 8 13.28 17.66 -46.93
N SER A 9 13.22 16.81 -47.97
CA SER A 9 12.18 15.79 -48.11
C SER A 9 12.21 14.75 -46.99
N ALA A 10 13.41 14.30 -46.56
CA ALA A 10 13.54 13.38 -45.43
C ALA A 10 13.12 14.01 -44.09
N ARG A 11 13.39 15.30 -43.88
CA ARG A 11 12.97 16.03 -42.67
C ARG A 11 11.45 16.22 -42.62
N GLU A 12 10.81 16.53 -43.75
CA GLU A 12 9.35 16.66 -43.85
C GLU A 12 8.67 15.30 -43.56
N ALA A 13 9.17 14.20 -44.15
CA ALA A 13 8.66 12.85 -43.86
C ALA A 13 8.80 12.44 -42.39
N LEU A 14 9.90 12.80 -41.71
CA LEU A 14 10.08 12.54 -40.28
C LEU A 14 9.10 13.33 -39.41
N VAL A 15 8.78 14.57 -39.78
CA VAL A 15 7.79 15.40 -39.08
C VAL A 15 6.38 14.83 -39.28
N ASP A 16 6.03 14.40 -40.49
CA ASP A 16 4.73 13.79 -40.79
C ASP A 16 4.54 12.46 -40.05
N MET A 17 5.59 11.62 -39.97
CA MET A 17 5.57 10.38 -39.18
C MET A 17 5.41 10.66 -37.68
N GLY A 18 6.04 11.72 -37.16
CA GLY A 18 5.88 12.17 -35.78
C GLY A 18 4.46 12.66 -35.50
N LEU A 19 3.90 13.49 -36.40
CA LEU A 19 2.54 14.01 -36.30
C LEU A 19 1.50 12.89 -36.35
N ALA A 20 1.65 11.93 -37.27
CA ALA A 20 0.76 10.77 -37.38
C ALA A 20 0.76 9.93 -36.11
N ARG A 21 1.93 9.72 -35.50
CA ARG A 21 2.05 9.00 -34.22
C ARG A 21 1.35 9.76 -33.08
N SER A 22 1.54 11.07 -32.97
CA SER A 22 0.85 11.87 -31.96
C SER A 22 -0.67 11.88 -32.15
N VAL A 23 -1.16 11.96 -33.38
CA VAL A 23 -2.59 11.86 -33.68
C VAL A 23 -3.13 10.48 -33.27
N LEU A 24 -2.40 9.41 -33.57
CA LEU A 24 -2.77 8.06 -33.15
C LEU A 24 -2.79 7.92 -31.62
N ASP A 25 -1.77 8.42 -30.92
CA ASP A 25 -1.70 8.39 -29.46
C ASP A 25 -2.89 9.15 -28.83
N VAL A 26 -3.28 10.30 -29.40
CA VAL A 26 -4.47 11.06 -28.96
C VAL A 26 -5.74 10.26 -29.20
N ILE A 27 -5.91 9.62 -30.36
CA ILE A 27 -7.08 8.79 -30.64
C ILE A 27 -7.15 7.61 -29.66
N VAL A 28 -6.04 6.89 -29.45
CA VAL A 28 -5.96 5.77 -28.50
C VAL A 28 -6.27 6.24 -27.08
N PHE A 29 -5.75 7.40 -26.68
CA PHE A 29 -6.04 8.01 -25.38
C PHE A 29 -7.53 8.33 -25.24
N LEU A 30 -8.14 8.98 -26.23
CA LEU A 30 -9.56 9.34 -26.18
C LEU A 30 -10.47 8.10 -26.14
N LEU A 31 -10.16 7.07 -26.92
CA LEU A 31 -10.89 5.80 -26.90
C LEU A 31 -10.73 5.08 -25.55
N THR A 32 -9.51 5.02 -25.02
CA THR A 32 -9.21 4.38 -23.73
C THR A 32 -9.90 5.12 -22.59
N ALA A 33 -9.82 6.45 -22.57
CA ALA A 33 -10.49 7.29 -21.58
C ALA A 33 -12.01 7.11 -21.65
N GLY A 34 -12.59 7.12 -22.86
CA GLY A 34 -14.02 6.86 -23.07
C GLY A 34 -14.45 5.49 -22.53
N TYR A 35 -13.69 4.44 -22.84
CA TYR A 35 -13.92 3.10 -22.31
C TYR A 35 -13.85 3.04 -20.78
N LEU A 36 -12.83 3.64 -20.17
CA LEU A 36 -12.65 3.64 -18.72
C LEU A 36 -13.76 4.43 -18.01
N ILE A 37 -14.21 5.56 -18.57
CA ILE A 37 -15.32 6.34 -18.04
C ILE A 37 -16.61 5.52 -18.08
N LEU A 38 -16.93 4.89 -19.23
CA LEU A 38 -18.13 4.04 -19.35
C LEU A 38 -18.08 2.85 -18.38
N LYS A 39 -16.92 2.20 -18.24
CA LYS A 39 -16.69 1.13 -17.27
C LYS A 39 -16.89 1.60 -15.83
N ALA A 40 -16.33 2.76 -15.47
CA ALA A 40 -16.46 3.33 -14.12
C ALA A 40 -17.92 3.71 -13.80
N ILE A 41 -18.66 4.25 -14.77
CA ILE A 41 -20.09 4.52 -14.62
C ILE A 41 -20.83 3.21 -14.36
N TYR A 42 -20.59 2.18 -15.18
CA TYR A 42 -21.21 0.86 -15.00
C TYR A 42 -20.89 0.24 -13.63
N GLU A 43 -19.62 0.30 -13.20
CA GLU A 43 -19.17 -0.20 -11.90
C GLU A 43 -19.74 0.61 -10.72
N SER A 44 -20.04 1.89 -10.91
CA SER A 44 -20.65 2.75 -9.89
C SER A 44 -22.12 2.39 -9.62
N PHE A 45 -22.82 1.82 -10.61
CA PHE A 45 -24.19 1.32 -10.45
C PHE A 45 -24.24 -0.16 -10.05
N LEU A 46 -23.13 -0.90 -10.11
CA LEU A 46 -23.03 -2.26 -9.62
C LEU A 46 -22.88 -2.29 -8.09
N PRO A 47 -23.69 -3.09 -7.37
CA PRO A 47 -23.49 -3.29 -5.95
C PRO A 47 -22.09 -3.83 -5.64
N SER A 48 -21.48 -3.35 -4.56
CA SER A 48 -20.15 -3.78 -4.07
C SER A 48 -19.97 -5.30 -3.99
N THR A 49 -21.05 -6.04 -3.77
CA THR A 49 -21.06 -7.51 -3.73
C THR A 49 -20.60 -8.17 -5.03
N TYR A 50 -20.87 -7.55 -6.18
CA TYR A 50 -20.56 -8.09 -7.51
C TYR A 50 -19.27 -7.53 -8.11
N GLN A 51 -18.63 -6.57 -7.44
CA GLN A 51 -17.35 -6.03 -7.90
C GLN A 51 -16.24 -7.06 -7.64
N PRO A 52 -15.44 -7.41 -8.67
CA PRO A 52 -14.31 -8.31 -8.49
C PRO A 52 -13.30 -7.68 -7.53
N LYS A 53 -12.97 -8.40 -6.46
CA LYS A 53 -11.97 -7.95 -5.48
C LYS A 53 -10.57 -8.28 -5.99
N LYS A 54 -9.60 -7.43 -5.65
CA LYS A 54 -8.19 -7.73 -5.88
C LYS A 54 -7.84 -9.06 -5.19
N ASP A 55 -7.24 -9.98 -5.95
CA ASP A 55 -6.63 -11.19 -5.40
C ASP A 55 -5.31 -10.82 -4.73
N ILE A 56 -5.13 -11.26 -3.49
CA ILE A 56 -3.94 -10.97 -2.67
C ILE A 56 -3.22 -12.24 -2.23
N ARG A 57 -3.53 -13.39 -2.86
CA ARG A 57 -2.81 -14.64 -2.58
C ARG A 57 -1.34 -14.48 -2.93
N GLY A 58 -0.48 -14.85 -2.00
CA GLY A 58 0.98 -14.74 -2.16
C GLY A 58 1.57 -13.35 -1.89
N GLU A 59 0.74 -12.33 -1.67
CA GLU A 59 1.20 -11.00 -1.26
C GLU A 59 1.73 -11.04 0.19
N ILE A 60 2.65 -10.13 0.51
CA ILE A 60 3.17 -9.94 1.87
C ILE A 60 2.57 -8.67 2.45
N ALA A 61 1.72 -8.82 3.46
CA ALA A 61 0.98 -7.75 4.10
C ALA A 61 1.52 -7.43 5.50
N LEU A 62 2.08 -6.25 5.68
CA LEU A 62 2.53 -5.74 6.98
C LEU A 62 1.41 -4.97 7.67
N VAL A 63 1.12 -5.29 8.92
CA VAL A 63 0.14 -4.61 9.76
C VAL A 63 0.82 -4.06 11.01
N THR A 64 0.85 -2.74 11.15
CA THR A 64 1.27 -2.09 12.40
C THR A 64 0.14 -2.07 13.41
N GLY A 65 0.44 -2.17 14.71
CA GLY A 65 -0.59 -2.39 15.74
C GLY A 65 -1.26 -3.77 15.61
N GLY A 66 -0.55 -4.74 15.01
CA GLY A 66 -1.09 -6.06 14.70
C GLY A 66 -1.28 -6.97 15.92
N GLY A 67 -0.79 -6.56 17.10
CA GLY A 67 -0.82 -7.36 18.32
C GLY A 67 -2.19 -7.43 19.00
N GLY A 68 -3.18 -6.64 18.56
CA GLY A 68 -4.51 -6.64 19.17
C GLY A 68 -5.56 -5.85 18.38
N GLY A 69 -6.76 -5.72 18.96
CA GLY A 69 -7.84 -4.88 18.45
C GLY A 69 -8.15 -5.07 16.96
N LEU A 70 -8.31 -3.96 16.23
CA LEU A 70 -8.58 -3.98 14.79
C LEU A 70 -7.41 -4.55 13.99
N GLY A 71 -6.16 -4.27 14.37
CA GLY A 71 -4.97 -4.77 13.67
C GLY A 71 -4.94 -6.30 13.62
N ARG A 72 -5.25 -6.97 14.74
CA ARG A 72 -5.40 -8.43 14.82
C ARG A 72 -6.50 -8.95 13.90
N LEU A 73 -7.66 -8.29 13.86
CA LEU A 73 -8.78 -8.72 13.00
C LEU A 73 -8.45 -8.55 11.52
N VAL A 74 -7.77 -7.46 11.16
CA VAL A 74 -7.26 -7.21 9.80
C VAL A 74 -6.25 -8.30 9.40
N ALA A 75 -5.29 -8.60 10.28
CA ALA A 75 -4.32 -9.67 10.07
C ALA A 75 -4.98 -11.03 9.79
N LEU A 76 -5.95 -11.42 10.63
CA LEU A 76 -6.70 -12.66 10.43
C LEU A 76 -7.47 -12.66 9.10
N ARG A 77 -8.04 -11.51 8.70
CA ARG A 77 -8.75 -11.40 7.43
C ARG A 77 -7.81 -11.52 6.23
N LEU A 78 -6.65 -10.86 6.27
CA LEU A 78 -5.63 -10.94 5.22
C LEU A 78 -5.11 -12.37 5.05
N ALA A 79 -4.84 -13.06 6.17
CA ALA A 79 -4.44 -14.46 6.16
C ALA A 79 -5.51 -15.37 5.53
N LYS A 80 -6.80 -15.17 5.85
CA LYS A 80 -7.92 -15.92 5.21
C LYS A 80 -8.03 -15.68 3.71
N LEU A 81 -7.52 -14.55 3.22
CA LEU A 81 -7.46 -14.22 1.79
C LEU A 81 -6.17 -14.74 1.12
N GLY A 82 -5.28 -15.41 1.86
CA GLY A 82 -4.08 -16.06 1.35
C GLY A 82 -2.83 -15.17 1.31
N ALA A 83 -2.84 -14.02 1.96
CA ALA A 83 -1.63 -13.21 2.15
C ALA A 83 -0.75 -13.80 3.26
N THR A 84 0.57 -13.62 3.12
CA THR A 84 1.51 -13.79 4.25
C THR A 84 1.48 -12.54 5.09
N VAL A 85 1.24 -12.67 6.40
CA VAL A 85 1.06 -11.52 7.29
C VAL A 85 2.33 -11.24 8.09
N VAL A 86 2.73 -9.98 8.15
CA VAL A 86 3.78 -9.49 9.05
C VAL A 86 3.15 -8.57 10.08
N LEU A 87 3.41 -8.78 11.36
CA LEU A 87 2.81 -8.04 12.46
C LEU A 87 3.87 -7.24 13.16
N TRP A 88 3.68 -5.92 13.23
CA TRP A 88 4.48 -5.04 14.05
C TRP A 88 3.62 -4.49 15.19
N ASP A 89 4.12 -4.60 16.42
CA ASP A 89 3.48 -4.01 17.60
C ASP A 89 4.51 -3.76 18.70
N ILE A 90 4.21 -2.85 19.62
CA ILE A 90 5.03 -2.65 20.81
C ILE A 90 4.77 -3.76 21.85
N ASN A 91 3.57 -4.36 21.83
CA ASN A 91 3.19 -5.46 22.70
C ASN A 91 3.57 -6.83 22.07
N GLU A 92 4.77 -7.29 22.42
CA GLU A 92 5.34 -8.56 21.99
C GLU A 92 4.42 -9.78 22.25
N LYS A 93 3.79 -9.86 23.43
CA LYS A 93 2.84 -10.95 23.73
C LYS A 93 1.62 -10.93 22.81
N GLY A 94 1.09 -9.73 22.54
CA GLY A 94 -0.04 -9.56 21.62
C GLY A 94 0.32 -9.96 20.19
N VAL A 95 1.56 -9.70 19.76
CA VAL A 95 2.09 -10.17 18.47
C VAL A 95 2.13 -11.69 18.43
N GLU A 96 2.74 -12.33 19.43
CA GLU A 96 2.82 -13.79 19.53
C GLU A 96 1.44 -14.45 19.48
N GLU A 97 0.49 -13.95 20.27
CA GLU A 97 -0.90 -14.41 20.25
C GLU A 97 -1.51 -14.32 18.84
N THR A 98 -1.31 -13.20 18.16
CA THR A 98 -1.89 -12.98 16.83
C THR A 98 -1.23 -13.86 15.77
N VAL A 99 0.10 -14.07 15.86
CA VAL A 99 0.82 -15.01 14.99
C VAL A 99 0.22 -16.42 15.14
N GLU A 100 0.01 -16.88 16.37
CA GLU A 100 -0.54 -18.21 16.62
C GLU A 100 -1.99 -18.33 16.14
N LEU A 101 -2.81 -17.28 16.30
CA LEU A 101 -4.17 -17.27 15.74
C LEU A 101 -4.16 -17.36 14.20
N VAL A 102 -3.25 -16.65 13.53
CA VAL A 102 -3.12 -16.71 12.06
C VAL A 102 -2.65 -18.10 11.62
N LYS A 103 -1.66 -18.69 12.30
CA LYS A 103 -1.22 -20.07 12.00
C LYS A 103 -2.32 -21.09 12.26
N GLY A 104 -3.11 -20.91 13.33
CA GLY A 104 -4.21 -21.80 13.69
C GLY A 104 -5.33 -21.87 12.65
N ILE A 105 -5.47 -20.85 11.80
CA ILE A 105 -6.39 -20.85 10.64
C ILE A 105 -5.71 -21.29 9.33
N GLY A 106 -4.49 -21.82 9.38
CA GLY A 106 -3.70 -22.27 8.23
C GLY A 106 -2.99 -21.15 7.47
N GLY A 107 -2.94 -19.93 8.02
CA GLY A 107 -2.24 -18.80 7.42
C GLY A 107 -0.74 -18.80 7.74
N LYS A 108 0.00 -17.92 7.06
CA LYS A 108 1.42 -17.65 7.34
C LYS A 108 1.55 -16.31 8.04
N ALA A 109 2.22 -16.28 9.19
CA ALA A 109 2.47 -15.05 9.94
C ALA A 109 3.87 -15.00 10.55
N TYR A 110 4.43 -13.79 10.56
CA TYR A 110 5.67 -13.42 11.24
C TYR A 110 5.38 -12.21 12.13
N GLY A 111 6.03 -12.16 13.28
CA GLY A 111 5.79 -11.13 14.29
C GLY A 111 7.08 -10.48 14.73
N PHE A 112 7.08 -9.15 14.82
CA PHE A 112 8.21 -8.36 15.28
C PHE A 112 7.74 -7.33 16.30
N LYS A 113 8.48 -7.22 17.40
CA LYS A 113 8.31 -6.12 18.33
C LYS A 113 8.88 -4.84 17.70
N CYS A 114 8.06 -3.83 17.54
CA CYS A 114 8.47 -2.55 16.98
C CYS A 114 7.68 -1.41 17.64
N ASP A 115 8.37 -0.47 18.28
CA ASP A 115 7.77 0.83 18.55
C ASP A 115 7.88 1.66 17.26
N ILE A 116 6.76 1.85 16.58
CA ILE A 116 6.74 2.57 15.31
C ILE A 116 7.04 4.06 15.44
N ALA A 117 7.04 4.63 16.65
CA ALA A 117 7.49 6.01 16.89
C ALA A 117 9.02 6.13 16.97
N ASP A 118 9.76 5.03 17.10
CA ASP A 118 11.22 5.03 17.03
C ASP A 118 11.66 4.71 15.60
N THR A 119 12.06 5.74 14.87
CA THR A 119 12.50 5.64 13.48
C THR A 119 13.67 4.66 13.30
N LYS A 120 14.58 4.54 14.28
CA LYS A 120 15.70 3.59 14.19
C LYS A 120 15.21 2.15 14.33
N ALA A 121 14.27 1.92 15.25
CA ALA A 121 13.62 0.62 15.39
C ALA A 121 12.90 0.24 14.11
N VAL A 122 12.13 1.15 13.51
CA VAL A 122 11.42 0.88 12.24
C VAL A 122 12.38 0.49 11.13
N TYR A 123 13.46 1.25 10.88
CA TYR A 123 14.41 0.86 9.83
C TYR A 123 15.13 -0.47 10.12
N SER A 124 15.40 -0.77 11.38
CA SER A 124 16.01 -2.05 11.77
C SER A 124 15.04 -3.22 11.51
N VAL A 125 13.80 -3.10 11.96
CA VAL A 125 12.79 -4.14 11.82
C VAL A 125 12.32 -4.27 10.36
N ALA A 126 12.33 -3.19 9.58
CA ALA A 126 12.10 -3.24 8.13
C ALA A 126 13.14 -4.12 7.43
N LYS A 127 14.43 -3.92 7.73
CA LYS A 127 15.51 -4.76 7.19
C LYS A 127 15.38 -6.21 7.63
N GLN A 128 15.00 -6.44 8.89
CA GLN A 128 14.76 -7.78 9.41
C GLN A 128 13.59 -8.45 8.67
N THR A 129 12.47 -7.74 8.51
CA THR A 129 11.29 -8.21 7.78
C THR A 129 11.64 -8.58 6.35
N GLN A 130 12.37 -7.71 5.64
CA GLN A 130 12.80 -7.97 4.27
C GLN A 130 13.67 -9.23 4.17
N LYS A 131 14.59 -9.42 5.12
CA LYS A 131 15.50 -10.58 5.14
C LYS A 131 14.78 -11.89 5.46
N GLU A 132 13.86 -11.88 6.43
CA GLU A 132 13.22 -13.10 6.95
C GLU A 132 11.97 -13.50 6.17
N VAL A 133 11.27 -12.53 5.58
CA VAL A 133 9.95 -12.74 4.94
C VAL A 133 9.97 -12.40 3.46
N GLY A 134 10.57 -11.25 3.11
CA GLY A 134 10.61 -10.72 1.73
C GLY A 134 10.06 -9.30 1.63
N ASP A 135 9.89 -8.84 0.40
CA ASP A 135 9.42 -7.47 0.14
C ASP A 135 7.94 -7.30 0.46
N VAL A 136 7.61 -6.32 1.31
CA VAL A 136 6.24 -5.99 1.66
C VAL A 136 5.54 -5.36 0.46
N THR A 137 4.39 -5.92 0.08
CA THR A 137 3.58 -5.43 -1.05
C THR A 137 2.29 -4.75 -0.61
N ILE A 138 1.86 -4.97 0.64
CA ILE A 138 0.71 -4.32 1.26
C ILE A 138 1.14 -3.79 2.64
N LEU A 139 1.07 -2.48 2.84
CA LEU A 139 1.33 -1.85 4.13
C LEU A 139 0.03 -1.32 4.73
N ILE A 140 -0.30 -1.79 5.94
CA ILE A 140 -1.43 -1.33 6.73
C ILE A 140 -0.90 -0.55 7.93
N ASN A 141 -0.88 0.78 7.79
CA ASN A 141 -0.57 1.72 8.86
C ASN A 141 -1.78 1.84 9.80
N ASN A 142 -1.90 0.90 10.74
CA ASN A 142 -3.04 0.78 11.63
C ASN A 142 -2.73 1.16 13.08
N ALA A 143 -1.47 1.08 13.54
CA ALA A 143 -1.15 1.41 14.92
C ALA A 143 -1.59 2.84 15.26
N GLY A 144 -2.18 2.99 16.45
CA GLY A 144 -2.70 4.26 16.91
C GLY A 144 -2.75 4.32 18.43
N VAL A 145 -2.51 5.50 18.96
CA VAL A 145 -2.61 5.81 20.39
C VAL A 145 -3.52 7.00 20.61
N VAL A 146 -4.18 7.01 21.77
CA VAL A 146 -5.07 8.09 22.20
C VAL A 146 -4.83 8.34 23.69
N SER A 147 -4.72 9.61 24.11
CA SER A 147 -4.54 9.96 25.52
C SER A 147 -5.81 9.72 26.35
N GLY A 148 -6.98 9.92 25.74
CA GLY A 148 -8.29 9.84 26.40
C GLY A 148 -8.59 10.99 27.37
N GLN A 149 -7.73 11.99 27.46
CA GLN A 149 -7.85 13.13 28.37
C GLN A 149 -8.41 14.36 27.67
N LEU A 150 -8.91 15.32 28.45
CA LEU A 150 -9.27 16.64 27.92
C LEU A 150 -8.03 17.38 27.43
N LEU A 151 -8.19 18.27 26.45
CA LEU A 151 -7.07 18.94 25.79
C LEU A 151 -6.16 19.70 26.78
N LEU A 152 -6.75 20.44 27.72
CA LEU A 152 -6.00 21.24 28.69
C LEU A 152 -5.35 20.41 29.79
N ASP A 153 -5.82 19.17 30.00
CA ASP A 153 -5.31 18.26 31.02
C ASP A 153 -4.29 17.27 30.46
N THR A 154 -4.14 17.20 29.13
CA THR A 154 -3.27 16.21 28.48
C THR A 154 -1.80 16.65 28.60
N PRO A 155 -0.92 15.84 29.20
CA PRO A 155 0.50 16.13 29.21
C PRO A 155 1.11 16.19 27.81
N ASP A 156 2.03 17.14 27.58
CA ASP A 156 2.70 17.38 26.29
C ASP A 156 3.27 16.11 25.63
N HIS A 157 3.82 15.20 26.43
CA HIS A 157 4.42 13.97 25.91
C HIS A 157 3.39 13.02 25.28
N LEU A 158 2.14 13.01 25.76
CA LEU A 158 1.06 12.22 25.16
C LEU A 158 0.55 12.86 23.87
N ILE A 159 0.54 14.20 23.81
CA ILE A 159 0.23 14.93 22.57
C ILE A 159 1.27 14.58 21.51
N LYS A 160 2.57 14.72 21.83
CA LYS A 160 3.67 14.35 20.93
C LYS A 160 3.58 12.89 20.49
N ARG A 161 3.39 11.97 21.44
CA ARG A 161 3.26 10.54 21.15
C ARG A 161 2.10 10.23 20.20
N THR A 162 0.98 10.95 20.33
CA THR A 162 -0.17 10.81 19.42
C THR A 162 0.21 11.19 17.99
N PHE A 163 0.93 12.30 17.79
CA PHE A 163 1.43 12.67 16.47
C PHE A 163 2.48 11.69 15.96
N ASP A 164 3.45 11.31 16.80
CA ASP A 164 4.54 10.41 16.42
C ASP A 164 4.01 9.08 15.90
N VAL A 165 3.02 8.48 16.58
CA VAL A 165 2.43 7.18 16.18
C VAL A 165 1.41 7.34 15.06
N ASN A 166 0.45 8.27 15.17
CA ASN A 166 -0.72 8.27 14.30
C ASN A 166 -0.48 9.01 12.98
N ILE A 167 0.60 9.81 12.89
CA ILE A 167 0.91 10.64 11.72
C ILE A 167 2.34 10.38 11.25
N ILE A 168 3.33 10.68 12.09
CA ILE A 168 4.72 10.74 11.64
C ILE A 168 5.23 9.33 11.30
N ALA A 169 4.77 8.29 12.00
CA ALA A 169 5.12 6.90 11.72
C ALA A 169 4.74 6.38 10.35
N HIS A 170 3.91 7.09 9.59
CA HIS A 170 3.51 6.67 8.24
C HIS A 170 4.51 7.10 7.17
N PHE A 171 5.53 7.90 7.52
CA PHE A 171 6.48 8.49 6.57
C PHE A 171 7.80 7.74 6.42
N TRP A 172 8.13 6.82 7.33
CA TRP A 172 9.39 6.07 7.31
C TRP A 172 9.19 4.57 7.14
#